data_AF-A0A950WT42-F1
#
_entry.id   AF-A0A950WT42-F1
#
_cell.length_a   1.000
_cell.length_b   1.000
_cell.length_c   1.000
_cell.angle_alpha   90.00
_cell.angle_beta   90.00
_cell.angle_gamma   90.00
#
_symmetry.space_group_name_H-M   'P 1'
#
loop_
_entity.id
_entity.type
_entity.pdbx_description
1 polymer ?
#
loop_
_entity_poly.entity_id
_entity_poly.type
_entity_poly.pdbx_seq_one_letter_code
_entity_poly.pdbx_strand_id
1 'polypeptide(L)'
;MVRTSPPPAQPPGPAAAHLPGIFGNKRGRLILLVSLLAGAAILYGATAYYTTKRPGRTMTDPTFERGADAICARTLPKLRAVRDKNPPDQTSKKALNALADKVDDVSTKLTAFVAEVRTVPVQPQNKAQVDAWLHQWDVYITIGHRYADAVRTGNDKAYSAVAKQGVAPVKAIGKFARGNHIDACVP
;
A
#
# COMPACT_ATOMS: atom_id res chain seq x y z
N MET A 1 -61.76 59.04 -13.36
CA MET A 1 -61.08 58.74 -12.08
C MET A 1 -60.86 57.24 -12.02
N VAL A 2 -59.64 56.78 -12.27
CA VAL A 2 -59.27 55.36 -12.25
C VAL A 2 -58.20 55.19 -11.18
N ARG A 3 -58.54 54.48 -10.10
CA ARG A 3 -57.59 54.08 -9.05
C ARG A 3 -56.75 52.94 -9.59
N THR A 4 -55.44 53.15 -9.75
CA THR A 4 -54.47 52.09 -10.00
C THR A 4 -54.01 51.52 -8.67
N SER A 5 -54.37 50.28 -8.37
CA SER A 5 -53.87 49.51 -7.23
C SER A 5 -52.38 49.18 -7.39
N PRO A 6 -51.58 49.17 -6.31
CA PRO A 6 -50.18 48.74 -6.37
C PRO A 6 -50.04 47.21 -6.54
N PRO A 7 -48.94 46.75 -7.17
CA PRO A 7 -48.70 45.33 -7.43
C PRO A 7 -48.35 44.53 -6.15
N PRO A 8 -48.60 43.21 -6.13
CA PRO A 8 -48.34 42.35 -4.98
C PRO A 8 -46.84 42.14 -4.72
N ALA A 9 -46.49 41.99 -3.44
CA ALA A 9 -45.14 41.73 -2.96
C ALA A 9 -44.62 40.35 -3.41
N GLN A 10 -43.38 40.30 -3.89
CA GLN A 10 -42.69 39.06 -4.27
C GLN A 10 -42.24 38.28 -3.02
N PRO A 11 -42.30 36.93 -3.02
CA PRO A 11 -41.74 36.12 -1.96
C PRO A 11 -40.19 36.13 -1.98
N PRO A 12 -39.52 36.00 -0.83
CA PRO A 12 -38.06 35.96 -0.76
C PRO A 12 -37.50 34.71 -1.45
N GLY A 13 -36.52 34.92 -2.34
CA GLY A 13 -35.78 33.83 -2.98
C GLY A 13 -34.87 33.09 -1.99
N PRO A 14 -34.43 31.85 -2.33
CA PRO A 14 -33.55 31.07 -1.47
C PRO A 14 -32.19 31.77 -1.29
N ALA A 15 -31.75 31.84 -0.03
CA ALA A 15 -30.46 32.38 0.36
C ALA A 15 -29.31 31.59 -0.29
N ALA A 16 -28.44 32.29 -1.01
CA ALA A 16 -27.15 31.74 -1.43
C ALA A 16 -26.29 31.49 -0.18
N ALA A 17 -25.97 30.21 0.09
CA ALA A 17 -25.02 29.84 1.12
C ALA A 17 -23.60 30.27 0.68
N HIS A 18 -23.10 31.36 1.25
CA HIS A 18 -21.70 31.73 1.18
C HIS A 18 -20.87 30.73 1.99
N LEU A 19 -20.01 29.95 1.33
CA LEU A 19 -18.92 29.25 2.00
C LEU A 19 -17.86 30.28 2.43
N PRO A 20 -17.47 30.36 3.73
CA PRO A 20 -16.40 31.24 4.17
C PRO A 20 -15.04 30.80 3.61
N GLY A 21 -14.34 31.74 2.99
CA GLY A 21 -13.03 31.55 2.39
C GLY A 21 -11.95 31.19 3.42
N ILE A 22 -11.30 30.05 3.22
CA ILE A 22 -10.16 29.57 4.02
C ILE A 22 -8.85 30.06 3.40
N PHE A 23 -8.63 31.37 3.25
CA PHE A 23 -7.29 31.88 2.91
C PHE A 23 -7.06 33.28 3.49
N GLY A 24 -6.27 33.38 4.57
CA GLY A 24 -5.84 34.71 5.06
C GLY A 24 -5.01 34.83 6.35
N ASN A 25 -4.83 33.81 7.19
CA ASN A 25 -4.37 34.07 8.57
C ASN A 25 -3.12 33.22 8.92
N LYS A 26 -1.98 33.87 9.20
CA LYS A 26 -0.69 33.23 9.57
C LYS A 26 -0.82 32.22 10.74
N ARG A 27 -1.78 32.45 11.64
CA ARG A 27 -2.10 31.55 12.78
C ARG A 27 -2.73 30.22 12.34
N GLY A 28 -3.56 30.22 11.29
CA GLY A 28 -4.15 29.00 10.73
C GLY A 28 -3.11 28.11 10.04
N ARG A 29 -2.14 28.72 9.35
CA ARG A 29 -0.98 28.00 8.78
C ARG A 29 -0.08 27.39 9.84
N LEU A 30 0.13 28.09 10.97
CA LEU A 30 0.94 27.57 12.08
C LEU A 30 0.28 26.37 12.76
N ILE A 31 -1.03 26.42 13.00
CA ILE A 31 -1.79 25.31 13.60
C ILE A 31 -1.79 24.07 12.69
N LEU A 32 -1.97 24.27 11.38
CA LEU A 32 -1.88 23.18 10.38
C LEU A 32 -0.47 22.55 10.35
N LEU A 33 0.58 23.36 10.38
CA LEU A 33 1.97 22.86 10.39
C LEU A 33 2.30 22.10 11.67
N VAL A 34 1.90 22.61 12.85
CA VAL A 34 2.11 21.91 14.13
C VAL A 34 1.32 20.60 14.18
N SER A 35 0.10 20.56 13.62
CA SER A 35 -0.71 19.33 13.56
C SER A 35 -0.12 18.29 12.60
N LEU A 36 0.43 18.73 11.47
CA LEU A 36 1.15 17.85 10.54
C LEU A 36 2.45 17.31 11.14
N LEU A 37 3.20 18.14 11.87
CA LEU A 37 4.43 17.72 12.57
C LEU A 37 4.13 16.77 13.73
N ALA A 38 3.09 17.03 14.52
CA ALA A 38 2.66 16.13 15.59
C ALA A 38 2.13 14.79 15.03
N GLY A 39 1.37 14.82 13.93
CA GLY A 39 0.93 13.61 13.22
C GLY A 39 2.10 12.82 12.64
N ALA A 40 3.09 13.50 12.05
CA ALA A 40 4.31 12.86 11.54
C ALA A 40 5.15 12.24 12.67
N ALA A 41 5.27 12.90 13.83
CA ALA A 41 5.99 12.38 14.99
C ALA A 41 5.32 11.15 15.61
N ILE A 42 3.98 11.07 15.64
CA ILE A 42 3.25 9.88 16.10
C ILE A 42 3.41 8.71 15.13
N LEU A 43 3.37 8.98 13.82
CA LEU A 43 3.63 7.95 12.79
C LEU A 43 5.09 7.45 12.82
N TYR A 44 6.06 8.34 13.05
CA TYR A 44 7.47 7.99 13.21
C TYR A 44 7.73 7.24 14.52
N GLY A 45 7.10 7.65 15.63
CA GLY A 45 7.21 6.98 16.92
C GLY A 45 6.61 5.58 16.93
N ALA A 46 5.46 5.39 16.26
CA ALA A 46 4.84 4.08 16.11
C ALA A 46 5.69 3.15 15.22
N THR A 47 6.22 3.65 14.10
CA THR A 47 7.12 2.86 13.25
C THR A 47 8.43 2.51 13.99
N ALA A 48 9.02 3.41 14.76
CA ALA A 48 10.18 3.13 15.61
C ALA A 48 9.88 2.13 16.74
N TYR A 49 8.70 2.21 17.37
CA TYR A 49 8.32 1.29 18.46
C TYR A 49 8.03 -0.13 17.96
N TYR A 50 7.32 -0.29 16.83
CA TYR A 50 7.05 -1.60 16.24
C TYR A 50 8.25 -2.21 15.49
N THR A 51 9.30 -1.42 15.20
CA THR A 51 10.54 -1.93 14.60
C THR A 51 11.55 -2.46 15.62
N THR A 52 11.41 -2.14 16.92
CA THR A 52 12.38 -2.57 17.95
C THR A 52 12.16 -3.99 18.48
N LYS A 53 10.92 -4.53 18.48
CA LYS A 53 10.66 -5.92 18.87
C LYS A 53 10.62 -6.85 17.65
N ARG A 54 11.74 -7.54 17.38
CA ARG A 54 11.77 -8.62 16.38
C ARG A 54 10.79 -9.73 16.79
N PRO A 55 10.04 -10.31 15.84
CA PRO A 55 9.29 -11.54 16.09
C PRO A 55 10.24 -12.63 16.59
N GLY A 56 9.70 -13.57 17.40
CA GLY A 56 10.46 -14.75 17.79
C GLY A 56 10.94 -15.53 16.56
N ARG A 57 12.17 -16.02 16.63
CA ARG A 57 12.79 -16.84 15.59
C ARG A 57 12.03 -18.16 15.44
N THR A 58 11.76 -18.57 14.20
CA THR A 58 10.97 -19.77 13.89
C THR A 58 11.78 -20.86 13.19
N MET A 59 12.96 -20.53 12.67
CA MET A 59 13.92 -21.47 12.09
C MET A 59 15.35 -21.11 12.48
N THR A 60 16.23 -22.11 12.47
CA THR A 60 17.68 -21.89 12.52
C THR A 60 18.30 -22.64 11.36
N ASP A 61 18.58 -21.91 10.29
CA ASP A 61 19.17 -22.46 9.07
C ASP A 61 20.11 -21.46 8.41
N PRO A 62 21.38 -21.42 8.82
CA PRO A 62 22.32 -20.42 8.30
C PRO A 62 22.52 -20.49 6.79
N THR A 63 22.33 -21.67 6.18
CA THR A 63 22.46 -21.85 4.73
C THR A 63 21.28 -21.21 4.02
N PHE A 64 20.06 -21.54 4.44
CA PHE A 64 18.87 -20.93 3.86
C PHE A 64 18.82 -19.42 4.09
N GLU A 65 19.12 -18.97 5.32
CA GLU A 65 19.08 -17.56 5.69
C GLU A 65 19.98 -16.71 4.79
N ARG A 66 21.26 -17.09 4.64
CA ARG A 66 22.19 -16.37 3.76
C ARG A 66 21.76 -16.41 2.30
N GLY A 67 21.31 -17.57 1.82
CA GLY A 67 20.88 -17.73 0.42
C GLY A 67 19.65 -16.88 0.09
N ALA A 68 18.62 -16.96 0.92
CA ALA A 68 17.39 -16.19 0.74
C ALA A 68 17.65 -14.69 0.88
N ASP A 69 18.39 -14.24 1.90
CA ASP A 69 18.69 -12.82 2.11
C ASP A 69 19.47 -12.22 0.93
N ALA A 70 20.46 -12.96 0.39
CA ALA A 70 21.22 -12.52 -0.78
C ALA A 70 20.33 -12.36 -2.03
N ILE A 71 19.41 -13.30 -2.28
CA ILE A 71 18.45 -13.19 -3.38
C ILE A 71 17.54 -11.98 -3.18
N CYS A 72 17.00 -11.80 -1.98
CA CYS A 72 16.12 -10.68 -1.65
C CYS A 72 16.82 -9.32 -1.79
N ALA A 73 18.04 -9.19 -1.26
CA ALA A 73 18.83 -7.96 -1.32
C ALA A 73 19.12 -7.53 -2.77
N ARG A 74 19.33 -8.49 -3.67
CA ARG A 74 19.58 -8.22 -5.09
C ARG A 74 18.30 -7.89 -5.87
N THR A 75 17.18 -8.54 -5.54
CA THR A 75 15.98 -8.53 -6.38
C THR A 75 14.91 -7.55 -5.92
N LEU A 76 14.56 -7.55 -4.62
CA LEU A 76 13.43 -6.76 -4.12
C LEU A 76 13.58 -5.24 -4.27
N PRO A 77 14.77 -4.61 -4.07
CA PRO A 77 14.92 -3.17 -4.29
C PRO A 77 14.54 -2.73 -5.70
N LYS A 78 14.84 -3.55 -6.72
CA LYS A 78 14.50 -3.27 -8.12
C LYS A 78 12.99 -3.31 -8.35
N LEU A 79 12.29 -4.26 -7.72
CA LEU A 79 10.84 -4.38 -7.82
C LEU A 79 10.12 -3.24 -7.08
N ARG A 80 10.64 -2.79 -5.93
CA ARG A 80 10.11 -1.62 -5.20
C ARG A 80 10.27 -0.33 -6.01
N ALA A 81 11.42 -0.14 -6.67
CA ALA A 81 11.66 1.03 -7.51
C ALA A 81 10.68 1.14 -8.69
N VAL A 82 10.10 0.02 -9.14
CA VAL A 82 8.99 0.06 -10.11
C VAL A 82 7.80 0.74 -9.45
N ARG A 83 7.33 0.27 -8.28
CA ARG A 83 6.16 0.81 -7.56
C ARG A 83 6.23 2.32 -7.34
N ASP A 84 7.35 2.85 -6.90
CA ASP A 84 7.47 4.23 -6.39
C ASP A 84 7.46 5.31 -7.49
N LYS A 85 7.55 4.94 -8.77
CA LYS A 85 7.34 5.88 -9.89
C LYS A 85 5.86 6.29 -9.93
N ASN A 86 5.59 7.54 -9.53
CA ASN A 86 4.29 8.22 -9.37
C ASN A 86 3.13 7.64 -10.19
N PRO A 87 1.95 7.40 -9.58
CA PRO A 87 0.77 7.07 -10.36
C PRO A 87 0.37 8.31 -11.19
N PRO A 88 0.19 8.18 -12.52
CA PRO A 88 -0.52 9.20 -13.29
C PRO A 88 -1.93 9.35 -12.72
N ASP A 89 -2.56 10.50 -12.97
CA ASP A 89 -3.98 10.78 -12.64
C ASP A 89 -4.84 9.50 -12.80
N GLN A 90 -5.16 8.87 -11.66
CA GLN A 90 -5.77 7.54 -11.58
C GLN A 90 -7.24 7.53 -11.99
N THR A 91 -7.76 8.65 -12.50
CA THR A 91 -9.14 8.76 -12.95
C THR A 91 -9.31 8.36 -14.41
N SER A 92 -8.24 8.43 -15.22
CA SER A 92 -8.34 8.06 -16.63
C SER A 92 -8.21 6.55 -16.84
N LYS A 93 -9.01 5.99 -17.78
CA LYS A 93 -8.90 4.58 -18.19
C LYS A 93 -7.47 4.21 -18.63
N LYS A 94 -6.77 5.14 -19.29
CA LYS A 94 -5.37 4.95 -19.70
C LYS A 94 -4.44 4.79 -18.50
N ALA A 95 -4.59 5.62 -17.46
CA ALA A 95 -3.80 5.53 -16.24
C ALA A 95 -4.07 4.25 -15.46
N LEU A 96 -5.34 3.82 -15.37
CA LEU A 96 -5.73 2.58 -14.72
C LEU A 96 -5.13 1.36 -15.44
N ASN A 97 -5.18 1.31 -16.77
CA ASN A 97 -4.53 0.24 -17.53
C ASN A 97 -3.02 0.21 -17.30
N ALA A 98 -2.35 1.37 -17.33
CA ALA A 98 -0.92 1.45 -17.05
C ALA A 98 -0.56 0.99 -15.62
N LEU A 99 -1.42 1.30 -14.63
CA LEU A 99 -1.25 0.81 -13.27
C LEU A 99 -1.43 -0.72 -13.20
N ALA A 100 -2.46 -1.25 -13.85
CA ALA A 100 -2.72 -2.69 -13.89
C ALA A 100 -1.54 -3.44 -14.50
N ASP A 101 -1.05 -3.01 -15.67
CA ASP A 101 0.07 -3.65 -16.35
C ASP A 101 1.36 -3.62 -15.50
N LYS A 102 1.57 -2.51 -14.78
CA LYS A 102 2.69 -2.37 -13.85
C LYS A 102 2.60 -3.34 -12.67
N VAL A 103 1.41 -3.50 -12.07
CA VAL A 103 1.21 -4.45 -10.97
C VAL A 103 1.37 -5.88 -11.46
N ASP A 104 0.81 -6.19 -12.61
CA ASP A 104 0.87 -7.52 -13.23
C ASP A 104 2.32 -7.92 -13.56
N ASP A 105 3.11 -7.01 -14.14
CA ASP A 105 4.54 -7.20 -14.41
C ASP A 105 5.35 -7.43 -13.11
N VAL A 106 5.08 -6.67 -12.05
CA VAL A 106 5.74 -6.86 -10.75
C VAL A 106 5.36 -8.23 -10.15
N SER A 107 4.09 -8.64 -10.23
CA SER A 107 3.64 -9.95 -9.76
C SER A 107 4.32 -11.09 -10.53
N THR A 108 4.43 -10.99 -11.85
CA THR A 108 5.17 -11.97 -12.67
C THR A 108 6.64 -12.04 -12.27
N LYS A 109 7.29 -10.91 -12.02
CA LYS A 109 8.69 -10.87 -11.57
C LYS A 109 8.84 -11.45 -10.16
N LEU A 110 7.84 -11.27 -9.29
CA LEU A 110 7.82 -11.90 -7.97
C LEU A 110 7.70 -13.43 -8.07
N THR A 111 6.98 -13.97 -9.06
CA THR A 111 6.95 -15.42 -9.33
C THR A 111 8.35 -15.96 -9.63
N ALA A 112 9.10 -15.30 -10.51
CA ALA A 112 10.46 -15.68 -10.82
C ALA A 112 11.39 -15.57 -9.59
N PHE A 113 11.23 -14.52 -8.79
CA PHE A 113 11.93 -14.36 -7.52
C PHE A 113 11.65 -15.51 -6.53
N VAL A 114 10.39 -15.87 -6.32
CA VAL A 114 10.01 -16.97 -5.42
C VAL A 114 10.55 -18.31 -5.93
N ALA A 115 10.52 -18.53 -7.24
CA ALA A 115 11.12 -19.72 -7.85
C ALA A 115 12.63 -19.81 -7.58
N GLU A 116 13.35 -18.68 -7.62
CA GLU A 116 14.77 -18.62 -7.28
C GLU A 116 14.99 -18.95 -5.79
N VAL A 117 14.22 -18.35 -4.87
CA VAL A 117 14.33 -18.63 -3.43
C VAL A 117 14.04 -20.11 -3.12
N ARG A 118 13.13 -20.76 -3.86
CA ARG A 118 12.84 -22.19 -3.73
C ARG A 118 14.04 -23.09 -4.06
N THR A 119 15.05 -22.61 -4.77
CA THR A 119 16.28 -23.37 -5.07
C THR A 119 17.28 -23.36 -3.92
N VAL A 120 17.11 -22.49 -2.92
CA VAL A 120 18.01 -22.41 -1.78
C VAL A 120 17.86 -23.68 -0.93
N PRO A 121 18.95 -24.39 -0.59
CA PRO A 121 18.87 -25.56 0.26
C PRO A 121 18.28 -25.25 1.63
N VAL A 122 17.35 -26.10 2.07
CA VAL A 122 16.68 -26.00 3.38
C VAL A 122 16.98 -27.25 4.19
N GLN A 123 17.40 -27.09 5.44
CA GLN A 123 17.57 -28.19 6.36
C GLN A 123 16.20 -28.83 6.67
N PRO A 124 16.10 -30.17 6.72
CA PRO A 124 14.81 -30.87 6.83
C PRO A 124 13.89 -30.36 7.95
N GLN A 125 14.44 -30.04 9.12
CA GLN A 125 13.69 -29.56 10.28
C GLN A 125 13.06 -28.16 10.11
N ASN A 126 13.54 -27.36 9.14
CA ASN A 126 13.03 -26.01 8.86
C ASN A 126 12.11 -25.97 7.63
N LYS A 127 11.97 -27.11 6.91
CA LYS A 127 11.26 -27.17 5.64
C LYS A 127 9.82 -26.69 5.73
N ALA A 128 9.08 -27.12 6.75
CA ALA A 128 7.67 -26.75 6.92
C ALA A 128 7.48 -25.24 7.09
N GLN A 129 8.36 -24.58 7.85
CA GLN A 129 8.31 -23.15 8.12
C GLN A 129 8.67 -22.36 6.86
N VAL A 130 9.69 -22.79 6.11
CA VAL A 130 10.08 -22.18 4.84
C VAL A 130 8.97 -22.36 3.79
N ASP A 131 8.38 -23.55 3.67
CA ASP A 131 7.28 -23.82 2.74
C ASP A 131 6.06 -22.95 3.07
N ALA A 132 5.71 -22.81 4.35
CA ALA A 132 4.62 -21.94 4.79
C ALA A 132 4.90 -20.46 4.48
N TRP A 133 6.14 -20.01 4.62
CA TRP A 133 6.53 -18.64 4.25
C TRP A 133 6.47 -18.41 2.74
N LEU A 134 6.97 -19.33 1.92
CA LEU A 134 6.90 -19.27 0.46
C LEU A 134 5.46 -19.32 -0.05
N HIS A 135 4.58 -20.08 0.61
CA HIS A 135 3.15 -20.07 0.31
C HIS A 135 2.52 -18.68 0.48
N GLN A 136 2.93 -17.89 1.49
CA GLN A 136 2.42 -16.52 1.65
C GLN A 136 2.84 -15.62 0.49
N TRP A 137 4.02 -15.85 -0.09
CA TRP A 137 4.41 -15.16 -1.33
C TRP A 137 3.51 -15.55 -2.50
N ASP A 138 3.23 -16.84 -2.69
CA ASP A 138 2.35 -17.31 -3.76
C ASP A 138 0.94 -16.67 -3.64
N VAL A 139 0.41 -16.59 -2.43
CA VAL A 139 -0.87 -15.91 -2.13
C VAL A 139 -0.78 -14.43 -2.47
N TYR A 140 0.29 -13.74 -2.06
CA TYR A 140 0.49 -12.31 -2.34
C TYR A 140 0.58 -12.02 -3.84
N ILE A 141 1.31 -12.84 -4.59
CA ILE A 141 1.44 -12.76 -6.05
C ILE A 141 0.09 -12.96 -6.72
N THR A 142 -0.67 -13.99 -6.32
CA THR A 142 -2.01 -14.27 -6.84
C THR A 142 -2.96 -13.07 -6.61
N ILE A 143 -2.88 -12.44 -5.44
CA ILE A 143 -3.65 -11.23 -5.14
C ILE A 143 -3.20 -10.06 -6.02
N GLY A 144 -1.91 -9.93 -6.31
CA GLY A 144 -1.37 -8.92 -7.21
C GLY A 144 -1.95 -9.01 -8.63
N HIS A 145 -2.00 -10.20 -9.21
CA HIS A 145 -2.64 -10.42 -10.52
C HIS A 145 -4.14 -10.08 -10.48
N ARG A 146 -4.86 -10.56 -9.47
CA ARG A 146 -6.29 -10.23 -9.28
C ARG A 146 -6.52 -8.73 -9.09
N TYR A 147 -5.59 -8.03 -8.44
CA TYR A 147 -5.67 -6.59 -8.26
C TYR A 147 -5.49 -5.88 -9.60
N ALA A 148 -4.51 -6.29 -10.42
CA ALA A 148 -4.32 -5.76 -11.76
C ALA A 148 -5.60 -5.92 -12.60
N ASP A 149 -6.22 -7.10 -12.59
CA ASP A 149 -7.49 -7.34 -13.29
C ASP A 149 -8.62 -6.46 -12.78
N ALA A 150 -8.75 -6.31 -11.46
CA ALA A 150 -9.76 -5.43 -10.87
C ALA A 150 -9.52 -3.95 -11.24
N VAL A 151 -8.26 -3.50 -11.31
CA VAL A 151 -7.91 -2.14 -11.73
C VAL A 151 -8.33 -1.88 -13.18
N ARG A 152 -8.18 -2.85 -14.08
CA ARG A 152 -8.60 -2.73 -15.49
C ARG A 152 -10.10 -2.47 -15.65
N THR A 153 -10.92 -2.86 -14.68
CA THR A 153 -12.36 -2.60 -14.69
C THR A 153 -12.72 -1.14 -14.37
N GLY A 154 -11.81 -0.39 -13.75
CA GLY A 154 -12.07 0.96 -13.23
C GLY A 154 -13.03 1.04 -12.04
N ASN A 155 -13.43 -0.10 -11.47
CA ASN A 155 -14.28 -0.14 -10.27
C ASN A 155 -13.42 -0.05 -9.00
N ASP A 156 -13.44 1.12 -8.37
CA ASP A 156 -12.67 1.44 -7.16
C ASP A 156 -12.95 0.49 -5.98
N LYS A 157 -14.22 0.17 -5.74
CA LYS A 157 -14.64 -0.76 -4.70
C LYS A 157 -14.08 -2.16 -4.97
N ALA A 158 -14.06 -2.59 -6.22
CA ALA A 158 -13.55 -3.91 -6.59
C ALA A 158 -12.04 -4.03 -6.34
N TYR A 159 -11.22 -3.14 -6.89
CA TYR A 159 -9.77 -3.23 -6.68
C TYR A 159 -9.37 -2.93 -5.23
N SER A 160 -10.12 -2.06 -4.52
CA SER A 160 -9.90 -1.83 -3.08
C SER A 160 -10.20 -3.06 -2.23
N ALA A 161 -11.24 -3.83 -2.58
CA ALA A 161 -11.56 -5.08 -1.89
C ALA A 161 -10.47 -6.15 -2.09
N VAL A 162 -9.86 -6.21 -3.28
CA VAL A 162 -8.73 -7.10 -3.54
C VAL A 162 -7.46 -6.64 -2.79
N ALA A 163 -7.15 -5.34 -2.81
CA ALA A 163 -5.98 -4.79 -2.12
C ALA A 163 -5.97 -5.13 -0.61
N LYS A 164 -7.14 -5.08 0.05
CA LYS A 164 -7.28 -5.46 1.47
C LYS A 164 -6.86 -6.91 1.75
N GLN A 165 -7.05 -7.83 0.79
CA GLN A 165 -6.66 -9.23 0.95
C GLN A 165 -5.13 -9.39 1.03
N GLY A 166 -4.36 -8.49 0.40
CA GLY A 166 -2.90 -8.54 0.39
C GLY A 166 -2.23 -8.18 1.72
N VAL A 167 -2.97 -7.57 2.65
CA VAL A 167 -2.42 -7.10 3.94
C VAL A 167 -1.93 -8.25 4.82
N ALA A 168 -2.71 -9.33 4.95
CA ALA A 168 -2.34 -10.44 5.82
C ALA A 168 -1.12 -11.22 5.30
N PRO A 169 -1.04 -11.61 4.01
CA PRO A 169 0.14 -12.26 3.45
C PRO A 169 1.41 -11.41 3.57
N VAL A 170 1.36 -10.12 3.23
CA VAL A 170 2.55 -9.25 3.31
C VAL A 170 3.06 -9.10 4.74
N LYS A 171 2.13 -9.05 5.71
CA LYS A 171 2.47 -9.03 7.15
C LYS A 171 3.11 -10.35 7.58
N ALA A 172 2.60 -11.49 7.12
CA ALA A 172 3.15 -12.80 7.43
C ALA A 172 4.56 -12.98 6.84
N ILE A 173 4.76 -12.58 5.58
CA ILE A 173 6.07 -12.56 4.91
C ILE A 173 7.08 -11.74 5.72
N GLY A 174 6.75 -10.48 6.04
CA GLY A 174 7.64 -9.60 6.79
C GLY A 174 7.90 -10.07 8.23
N LYS A 175 6.91 -10.69 8.88
CA LYS A 175 7.08 -11.27 10.22
C LYS A 175 8.11 -12.40 10.21
N PHE A 176 7.98 -13.33 9.27
CA PHE A 176 8.93 -14.43 9.12
C PHE A 176 10.33 -13.89 8.78
N ALA A 177 10.43 -12.93 7.86
CA ALA A 177 11.70 -12.38 7.44
C ALA A 177 12.48 -11.75 8.60
N ARG A 178 11.82 -10.88 9.37
CA ARG A 178 12.43 -10.22 10.54
C ARG A 178 12.80 -11.20 11.66
N GLY A 179 11.94 -12.19 11.91
CA GLY A 179 12.16 -13.19 12.96
C GLY A 179 13.35 -14.10 12.68
N ASN A 180 13.66 -14.34 11.40
CA ASN A 180 14.72 -15.26 10.98
C ASN A 180 15.92 -14.56 10.33
N HIS A 181 16.07 -13.25 10.58
CA HIS A 181 17.23 -12.46 10.16
C HIS A 181 17.51 -12.44 8.64
N ILE A 182 16.45 -12.57 7.84
CA ILE A 182 16.50 -12.36 6.39
C ILE A 182 15.84 -11.01 6.05
N ASP A 183 16.34 -9.96 6.69
CA ASP A 183 15.70 -8.63 6.71
C ASP A 183 15.58 -8.03 5.29
N ALA A 184 16.44 -8.42 4.34
CA ALA A 184 16.31 -7.97 2.96
C ALA A 184 15.01 -8.47 2.30
N CYS A 185 14.43 -9.57 2.80
CA CYS A 185 13.18 -10.16 2.32
C CYS A 185 11.91 -9.51 2.87
N VAL A 186 12.02 -8.45 3.68
CA VAL A 186 10.84 -7.69 4.15
C VAL A 186 10.26 -6.87 2.99
N PRO A 187 9.01 -7.08 2.54
CA PRO A 187 8.46 -6.43 1.34
C PRO A 187 8.42 -4.90 1.39
#